data_AF-A0A9D9RGP7-F1
#
_entry.id   AF-A0A9D9RGP7-F1
#
_cell.length_a   1.000
_cell.length_b   1.000
_cell.length_c   1.000
_cell.angle_alpha   90.00
_cell.angle_beta   90.00
_cell.angle_gamma   90.00
#
_symmetry.space_group_name_H-M   'P 1'
#
loop_
_entity.id
_entity.type
_entity.pdbx_description
1 polymer ?
#
loop_
_entity_poly.entity_id
_entity_poly.type
_entity_poly.pdbx_seq_one_letter_code
_entity_poly.pdbx_strand_id
1 'polypeptide(L)'
;MRIISGKYGGRRIHPPAHMPHTRPTTDIAKEGLFNILQNRVAIDGATTLDLFGGTGCISYELASRGAEHLTIVEKDKTMLDFIKKNIDFLKIENAITIQMDVFQFLATCNQQYDIIFAGPPYALNTIDDLPRIIVEKKLISPEGYFILEHTPRNDYKTFEGYSFQRNYGATIFSFFECI
;
A
#
# COMPACT_ATOMS: atom_id res chain seq x y z
N MET A 1 16.14 -1.35 -0.29
CA MET A 1 15.07 -1.08 -1.28
C MET A 1 15.44 0.13 -2.11
N ARG A 2 14.91 0.24 -3.34
CA ARG A 2 15.17 1.37 -4.25
C ARG A 2 13.84 1.96 -4.73
N ILE A 3 13.75 3.29 -4.81
CA ILE A 3 12.64 3.97 -5.50
C ILE A 3 12.90 3.83 -7.01
N ILE A 4 11.95 3.28 -7.75
CA ILE A 4 12.13 2.86 -9.15
C ILE A 4 12.14 4.08 -10.06
N SER A 5 11.14 4.97 -9.94
CA SER A 5 10.92 6.06 -10.89
C SER A 5 10.34 7.31 -10.23
N GLY A 6 10.14 8.38 -11.01
CA GLY A 6 9.56 9.63 -10.53
C GLY A 6 10.60 10.56 -9.87
N LYS A 7 10.12 11.58 -9.14
CA LYS A 7 10.93 12.64 -8.50
C LYS A 7 12.08 12.13 -7.64
N TYR A 8 11.88 10.98 -6.99
CA TYR A 8 12.84 10.34 -6.08
C TYR A 8 13.48 9.07 -6.68
N GLY A 9 13.27 8.83 -7.98
CA GLY A 9 13.77 7.65 -8.70
C GLY A 9 15.28 7.41 -8.53
N GLY A 10 15.67 6.15 -8.44
CA GLY A 10 17.06 5.70 -8.26
C GLY A 10 17.58 5.78 -6.82
N ARG A 11 16.93 6.51 -5.92
CA ARG A 11 17.36 6.62 -4.51
C ARG A 11 17.24 5.28 -3.79
N ARG A 12 18.25 4.97 -2.96
CA ARG A 12 18.28 3.77 -2.12
C ARG A 12 17.91 4.12 -0.69
N ILE A 13 17.06 3.29 -0.11
CA ILE A 13 16.67 3.34 1.30
C ILE A 13 17.08 2.02 1.93
N HIS A 14 17.67 2.09 3.11
CA HIS A 14 18.25 0.97 3.85
C HIS A 14 17.38 0.65 5.05
N PRO A 15 16.48 -0.35 4.96
CA PRO A 15 15.68 -0.79 6.09
C PRO A 15 16.55 -1.32 7.22
N PRO A 16 16.05 -1.33 8.47
CA PRO A 16 16.70 -2.00 9.59
C PRO A 16 17.07 -3.46 9.25
N ALA A 17 18.22 -3.93 9.74
CA ALA A 17 18.75 -5.26 9.40
C ALA A 17 17.88 -6.42 9.92
N HIS A 18 17.13 -6.20 11.00
CA HIS A 18 16.21 -7.18 11.59
C HIS A 18 14.79 -6.65 11.50
N MET A 19 14.04 -7.19 10.54
CA MET A 19 12.65 -6.85 10.29
C MET A 19 11.79 -8.11 10.50
N PRO A 20 11.46 -8.45 11.76
CA PRO A 20 10.74 -9.67 12.06
C PRO A 20 9.37 -9.65 11.35
N HIS A 21 9.00 -10.76 10.74
CA HIS A 21 7.68 -10.98 10.12
C HIS A 21 7.34 -10.12 8.89
N THR A 22 8.31 -9.42 8.30
CA THR A 22 8.06 -8.63 7.08
C THR A 22 8.02 -9.48 5.83
N ARG A 23 7.11 -9.14 4.92
CA ARG A 23 7.04 -9.68 3.57
C ARG A 23 7.67 -8.66 2.62
N PRO A 24 8.86 -8.95 2.06
CA PRO A 24 9.47 -8.02 1.12
C PRO A 24 8.74 -8.09 -0.23
N THR A 25 8.14 -6.98 -0.65
CA THR A 25 7.73 -6.81 -2.05
C THR A 25 8.99 -6.71 -2.89
N THR A 26 9.20 -7.68 -3.80
CA THR A 26 10.38 -7.68 -4.67
C THR A 26 10.37 -6.48 -5.61
N ASP A 27 11.54 -6.01 -6.06
CA ASP A 27 11.62 -4.92 -7.03
C ASP A 27 10.82 -5.24 -8.31
N ILE A 28 10.81 -6.50 -8.76
CA ILE A 28 10.03 -6.96 -9.94
C ILE A 28 8.52 -6.85 -9.69
N ALA A 29 8.04 -7.34 -8.54
CA ALA A 29 6.62 -7.25 -8.20
C ALA A 29 6.18 -5.79 -8.06
N LYS A 30 7.01 -4.96 -7.42
CA LYS A 30 6.75 -3.52 -7.27
C LYS A 30 6.73 -2.81 -8.62
N GLU A 31 7.70 -3.07 -9.49
CA GLU A 31 7.73 -2.49 -10.84
C GLU A 31 6.48 -2.89 -11.64
N GLY A 32 6.10 -4.16 -11.58
CA GLY A 32 4.89 -4.68 -12.18
C GLY A 32 3.62 -3.98 -11.67
N LEU A 33 3.49 -3.82 -10.35
CA LEU A 33 2.39 -3.10 -9.71
C LEU A 33 2.27 -1.68 -10.25
N PHE A 34 3.37 -0.90 -10.22
CA PHE A 34 3.32 0.49 -10.64
C PHE A 34 3.14 0.68 -12.15
N ASN A 35 3.58 -0.26 -12.98
CA ASN A 35 3.26 -0.26 -14.40
C ASN A 35 1.75 -0.42 -14.65
N ILE A 36 1.05 -1.17 -13.81
CA ILE A 36 -0.42 -1.29 -13.89
C ILE A 36 -1.07 0.00 -13.41
N LEU A 37 -0.68 0.50 -12.23
CA LEU A 37 -1.29 1.69 -11.63
C LEU A 37 -1.14 2.91 -12.55
N GLN A 38 0.03 3.12 -13.17
CA GLN A 38 0.28 4.25 -14.06
C GLN A 38 -0.64 4.27 -15.31
N ASN A 39 -1.18 3.12 -15.71
CA ASN A 39 -2.10 3.01 -16.86
C ASN A 39 -3.58 2.98 -16.46
N ARG A 40 -3.90 2.96 -15.16
CA ARG A 40 -5.26 2.73 -14.66
C ARG A 40 -5.75 3.78 -13.68
N VAL A 41 -4.85 4.48 -13.01
CA VAL A 41 -5.16 5.50 -12.01
C VAL A 41 -4.30 6.73 -12.27
N ALA A 42 -4.89 7.92 -12.16
CA ALA A 42 -4.14 9.17 -12.13
C ALA A 42 -3.37 9.26 -10.80
N ILE A 43 -2.09 8.87 -10.80
CA ILE A 43 -1.25 8.93 -9.59
C ILE A 43 -0.90 10.38 -9.23
N ASP A 44 -0.75 11.25 -10.23
CA ASP A 44 -0.48 12.67 -10.00
C ASP A 44 -1.69 13.35 -9.33
N GLY A 45 -1.47 13.94 -8.15
CA GLY A 45 -2.55 14.50 -7.33
C GLY A 45 -3.32 13.47 -6.47
N ALA A 46 -2.96 12.18 -6.52
CA ALA A 46 -3.74 11.14 -5.86
C ALA A 46 -3.72 11.23 -4.32
N THR A 47 -4.85 10.84 -3.72
CA THR A 47 -4.98 10.58 -2.28
C THR A 47 -4.83 9.09 -1.99
N THR A 48 -3.86 8.74 -1.17
CA THR A 48 -3.40 7.35 -1.00
C THR A 48 -3.43 6.89 0.45
N LEU A 49 -3.68 5.60 0.65
CA LEU A 49 -3.68 4.92 1.94
C LEU A 49 -2.82 3.66 1.87
N ASP A 50 -1.77 3.62 2.68
CA ASP A 50 -0.94 2.43 2.89
C ASP A 50 -1.28 1.82 4.25
N LEU A 51 -2.02 0.72 4.25
CA LEU A 51 -2.53 0.08 5.46
C LEU A 51 -1.44 -0.65 6.25
N PHE A 52 -0.34 -1.02 5.62
CA PHE A 52 0.77 -1.72 6.28
C PHE A 52 2.09 -1.09 5.85
N GLY A 53 2.37 0.09 6.42
CA GLY A 53 3.46 0.96 5.98
C GLY A 53 4.80 0.23 5.87
N GLY A 54 5.15 -0.63 6.83
CA GLY A 54 6.37 -1.42 6.82
C GLY A 54 7.60 -0.56 6.56
N THR A 55 8.26 -0.74 5.42
CA THR A 55 9.42 0.10 5.03
C THR A 55 9.05 1.45 4.40
N GLY A 56 7.78 1.68 4.10
CA GLY A 56 7.25 2.78 3.31
C GLY A 56 7.50 2.65 1.81
N CYS A 57 7.91 1.47 1.31
CA CYS A 57 8.37 1.33 -0.07
C CYS A 57 7.33 1.61 -1.14
N ILE A 58 6.06 1.34 -0.87
CA ILE A 58 4.95 1.66 -1.77
C ILE A 58 4.63 3.15 -1.65
N SER A 59 4.48 3.65 -0.43
CA SER A 59 4.25 5.06 -0.14
C SER A 59 5.27 6.01 -0.80
N TYR A 60 6.57 5.73 -0.70
CA TYR A 60 7.59 6.59 -1.33
C TYR A 60 7.54 6.52 -2.85
N GLU A 61 7.18 5.38 -3.43
CA GLU A 61 7.06 5.23 -4.88
C GLU A 61 5.82 5.97 -5.40
N LEU A 62 4.70 5.94 -4.67
CA LEU A 62 3.51 6.76 -4.95
C LEU A 62 3.85 8.25 -4.89
N ALA A 63 4.47 8.72 -3.81
CA ALA A 63 4.92 10.11 -3.69
C ALA A 63 5.89 10.51 -4.81
N SER A 64 6.82 9.61 -5.17
CA SER A 64 7.77 9.84 -6.26
C SER A 64 7.06 10.05 -7.60
N ARG A 65 5.93 9.38 -7.81
CA ARG A 65 5.13 9.42 -9.03
C ARG A 65 4.03 10.49 -9.04
N GLY A 66 3.98 11.35 -8.02
CA GLY A 66 3.09 12.51 -7.99
C GLY A 66 1.90 12.41 -7.03
N ALA A 67 1.76 11.33 -6.25
CA ALA A 67 0.71 11.27 -5.24
C ALA A 67 0.87 12.42 -4.23
N GLU A 68 -0.21 13.16 -3.99
CA GLU A 68 -0.18 14.41 -3.23
C GLU A 68 -0.50 14.21 -1.76
N HIS A 69 -1.45 13.33 -1.42
CA HIS A 69 -1.84 13.07 -0.04
C HIS A 69 -1.56 11.62 0.32
N LEU A 70 -0.74 11.40 1.36
CA LEU A 70 -0.35 10.06 1.78
C LEU A 70 -0.79 9.83 3.22
N THR A 71 -1.61 8.81 3.45
CA THR A 71 -1.90 8.27 4.78
C THR A 71 -1.20 6.93 4.93
N ILE A 72 -0.35 6.80 5.94
CA ILE A 72 0.44 5.57 6.17
C ILE A 72 0.13 5.07 7.58
N VAL A 73 -0.44 3.87 7.67
CA VAL A 73 -0.77 3.19 8.93
C VAL A 73 0.31 2.16 9.21
N GLU A 74 0.89 2.23 10.40
CA GLU A 74 1.90 1.26 10.85
C GLU A 74 1.76 1.05 12.36
N LYS A 75 1.73 -0.21 12.80
CA LYS A 75 1.55 -0.57 14.20
C LYS A 75 2.87 -0.51 14.96
N ASP A 76 3.95 -0.96 14.33
CA ASP A 76 5.28 -1.02 14.93
C ASP A 76 5.92 0.37 15.01
N LYS A 77 6.28 0.79 16.22
CA LYS A 77 6.87 2.11 16.47
C LYS A 77 8.19 2.31 15.74
N THR A 78 9.03 1.27 15.69
CA THR A 78 10.35 1.34 15.07
C THR A 78 10.22 1.54 13.56
N MET A 79 9.28 0.82 12.94
CA MET A 79 8.96 0.97 11.52
C MET A 79 8.33 2.33 11.21
N LEU A 80 7.42 2.80 12.06
CA LEU A 80 6.84 4.14 11.90
C LEU A 80 7.91 5.25 11.98
N ASP A 81 8.84 5.16 12.94
CA ASP A 81 9.94 6.13 13.07
C ASP A 81 10.89 6.06 11.87
N PHE A 82 11.14 4.86 11.36
CA PHE A 82 11.87 4.67 10.12
C PHE A 82 11.16 5.34 8.94
N ILE A 83 9.84 5.22 8.84
CA ILE A 83 9.04 5.86 7.79
C ILE A 83 9.15 7.39 7.88
N LYS A 84 8.93 7.95 9.08
CA LYS A 84 9.03 9.39 9.34
C LYS A 84 10.39 9.96 8.92
N LYS A 85 11.48 9.31 9.34
CA LYS A 85 12.84 9.71 8.96
C LYS A 85 13.04 9.76 7.44
N ASN A 86 12.47 8.81 6.71
CA ASN A 86 12.62 8.77 5.25
C ASN A 86 11.71 9.78 4.55
N ILE A 87 10.51 10.05 5.06
CA ILE A 87 9.64 11.15 4.61
C ILE A 87 10.40 12.47 4.70
N ASP A 88 11.02 12.75 5.87
CA ASP A 88 11.80 13.96 6.10
C ASP A 88 13.02 14.03 5.16
N PHE A 89 13.77 12.93 5.04
CA PHE A 89 14.93 12.85 4.17
C PHE A 89 14.59 13.08 2.69
N LEU A 90 13.47 12.52 2.22
CA LEU A 90 12.99 12.70 0.86
C LEU A 90 12.29 14.05 0.66
N LYS A 91 11.96 14.76 1.74
CA LYS A 91 11.12 15.96 1.73
C LYS A 91 9.80 15.69 1.02
N ILE A 92 9.13 14.61 1.43
CA ILE A 92 7.77 14.31 0.99
C ILE A 92 6.85 15.19 1.82
N GLU A 93 6.11 16.05 1.14
CA GLU A 93 5.10 16.90 1.76
C GLU A 93 3.78 16.13 1.89
N ASN A 94 2.87 16.60 2.75
CA ASN A 94 1.50 16.06 2.87
C ASN A 94 1.40 14.55 3.18
N ALA A 95 2.41 13.99 3.85
CA ALA A 95 2.38 12.62 4.37
C ALA A 95 2.02 12.58 5.86
N ILE A 96 0.97 11.84 6.19
CA ILE A 96 0.51 11.59 7.56
C ILE A 96 0.84 10.14 7.93
N THR A 97 1.49 9.96 9.07
CA THR A 97 1.83 8.65 9.61
C THR A 97 1.03 8.38 10.88
N ILE A 98 0.33 7.26 10.94
CA ILE A 98 -0.59 6.89 12.01
C ILE A 98 -0.08 5.63 12.69
N GLN A 99 0.19 5.72 13.99
CA GLN A 99 0.58 4.56 14.79
C GLN A 99 -0.66 3.83 15.30
N MET A 100 -1.15 2.85 14.55
CA MET A 100 -2.38 2.14 14.92
C MET A 100 -2.44 0.74 14.33
N ASP A 101 -3.21 -0.15 14.97
CA ASP A 101 -3.62 -1.40 14.33
C ASP A 101 -4.56 -1.11 13.14
N VAL A 102 -4.37 -1.83 12.04
CA VAL A 102 -5.11 -1.59 10.79
C VAL A 102 -6.61 -1.71 10.95
N PHE A 103 -7.09 -2.69 11.72
CA PHE A 103 -8.53 -2.88 11.90
C PHE A 103 -9.13 -1.82 12.82
N GLN A 104 -8.35 -1.30 13.79
CA GLN A 104 -8.76 -0.15 14.59
C GLN A 104 -8.84 1.13 13.73
N PHE A 105 -7.88 1.33 12.83
CA PHE A 105 -7.92 2.44 11.88
C PHE A 105 -9.14 2.32 10.95
N LEU A 106 -9.33 1.17 10.32
CA LEU A 106 -10.47 0.92 9.42
C LEU A 106 -11.82 1.07 10.11
N ALA A 107 -11.94 0.76 11.41
CA ALA A 107 -13.17 0.97 12.17
C ALA A 107 -13.61 2.44 12.21
N THR A 108 -12.66 3.37 12.21
CA THR A 108 -12.91 4.83 12.34
C THR A 108 -12.74 5.60 11.03
N CYS A 109 -12.06 5.03 10.04
CA CYS A 109 -11.85 5.65 8.74
C CYS A 109 -13.16 5.75 7.94
N ASN A 110 -13.45 6.93 7.40
CA ASN A 110 -14.57 7.20 6.49
C ASN A 110 -14.14 8.00 5.25
N GLN A 111 -12.83 8.17 5.07
CA GLN A 111 -12.27 8.91 3.94
C GLN A 111 -12.13 7.98 2.73
N GLN A 112 -12.39 8.52 1.54
CA GLN A 112 -12.11 7.83 0.29
C GLN A 112 -10.68 8.07 -0.20
N TYR A 113 -10.13 7.09 -0.88
CA TYR A 113 -8.78 7.10 -1.42
C TYR A 113 -8.78 6.60 -2.87
N ASP A 114 -7.92 7.19 -3.69
CA ASP A 114 -7.70 6.78 -5.07
C ASP A 114 -6.86 5.51 -5.15
N ILE A 115 -5.94 5.33 -4.19
CA ILE A 115 -5.11 4.12 -4.10
C ILE A 115 -5.04 3.69 -2.65
N ILE A 116 -5.62 2.53 -2.34
CA ILE A 116 -5.44 1.85 -1.06
C ILE A 116 -4.52 0.65 -1.30
N PHE A 117 -3.42 0.54 -0.56
CA PHE A 117 -2.52 -0.60 -0.62
C PHE A 117 -2.49 -1.34 0.72
N ALA A 118 -2.51 -2.66 0.67
CA ALA A 118 -2.26 -3.52 1.82
C ALA A 118 -1.24 -4.62 1.48
N GLY A 119 -0.09 -4.57 2.15
CA GLY A 119 0.92 -5.63 2.14
C GLY A 119 1.05 -6.29 3.52
N PRO A 120 0.03 -7.05 3.99
CA PRO A 120 0.03 -7.61 5.34
C PRO A 120 1.15 -8.63 5.55
N PRO A 121 1.60 -8.84 6.80
CA PRO A 121 2.56 -9.90 7.14
C PRO A 121 1.95 -11.29 6.91
N TYR A 122 2.80 -12.30 6.66
CA TYR A 122 2.37 -13.66 6.32
C TYR A 122 1.45 -14.33 7.36
N ALA A 123 1.51 -13.91 8.63
CA ALA A 123 0.76 -14.52 9.73
C ALA A 123 -0.60 -13.85 10.01
N LEU A 124 -1.06 -12.93 9.15
CA LEU A 124 -2.33 -12.24 9.37
C LEU A 124 -3.52 -13.15 9.04
N ASN A 125 -4.13 -13.75 10.07
CA ASN A 125 -5.29 -14.63 9.91
C ASN A 125 -6.56 -13.91 9.40
N THR A 126 -6.64 -12.60 9.60
CA THR A 126 -7.80 -11.75 9.23
C THR A 126 -7.59 -11.03 7.89
N ILE A 127 -6.66 -11.51 7.04
CA ILE A 127 -6.38 -10.87 5.75
C ILE A 127 -7.63 -10.75 4.86
N ASP A 128 -8.53 -11.73 4.92
CA ASP A 128 -9.77 -11.76 4.14
C ASP A 128 -10.76 -10.65 4.58
N ASP A 129 -10.62 -10.09 5.78
CA ASP A 129 -11.52 -9.03 6.25
C ASP A 129 -11.16 -7.66 5.64
N LEU A 130 -9.93 -7.48 5.15
CA LEU A 130 -9.49 -6.22 4.53
C LEU A 130 -10.38 -5.81 3.33
N PRO A 131 -10.51 -6.62 2.25
CA PRO A 131 -11.36 -6.26 1.12
C PRO A 131 -12.82 -6.08 1.53
N ARG A 132 -13.34 -6.92 2.45
CA ARG A 132 -14.72 -6.83 2.93
C ARG A 132 -15.01 -5.47 3.56
N ILE A 133 -14.18 -5.07 4.53
CA ILE A 133 -14.36 -3.81 5.26
C ILE A 133 -14.17 -2.61 4.32
N ILE A 134 -13.15 -2.64 3.46
CA ILE A 134 -12.84 -1.52 2.56
C ILE A 134 -14.00 -1.25 1.59
N VAL A 135 -14.58 -2.32 1.02
CA VAL A 135 -15.71 -2.24 0.09
C VAL A 135 -16.99 -1.86 0.83
N GLU A 136 -17.31 -2.52 1.95
CA GLU A 136 -18.51 -2.22 2.76
C GLU A 136 -18.54 -0.76 3.21
N LYS A 137 -17.39 -0.23 3.65
CA LYS A 137 -17.26 1.17 4.09
C LYS A 137 -17.07 2.16 2.93
N LYS A 138 -17.05 1.68 1.68
CA LYS A 138 -16.91 2.50 0.46
C LYS A 138 -15.69 3.42 0.48
N LEU A 139 -14.54 2.90 0.93
CA LEU A 139 -13.31 3.68 1.08
C LEU A 139 -12.56 3.88 -0.26
N ILE A 140 -12.93 3.16 -1.31
CA ILE A 140 -12.35 3.29 -2.65
C ILE A 140 -13.06 4.43 -3.37
N SER A 141 -12.32 5.39 -3.94
CA SER A 141 -12.90 6.46 -4.76
C SER A 141 -13.45 5.90 -6.10
N PRO A 142 -14.32 6.63 -6.83
CA PRO A 142 -14.95 6.13 -8.06
C PRO A 142 -14.01 5.62 -9.16
N GLU A 143 -12.80 6.18 -9.25
CA GLU A 143 -11.76 5.76 -10.21
C GLU A 143 -10.55 5.11 -9.51
N GLY A 144 -10.72 4.83 -8.21
CA GLY A 144 -9.67 4.32 -7.36
C GLY A 144 -9.60 2.79 -7.34
N TYR A 145 -8.52 2.29 -6.73
CA TYR A 145 -8.36 0.86 -6.48
C TYR A 145 -7.93 0.60 -5.04
N PHE A 146 -8.44 -0.50 -4.49
CA PHE A 146 -7.79 -1.21 -3.41
C PHE A 146 -6.93 -2.34 -3.98
N ILE A 147 -5.68 -2.44 -3.51
CA ILE A 147 -4.70 -3.43 -3.91
C ILE A 147 -4.27 -4.24 -2.70
N LEU A 148 -4.53 -5.54 -2.72
CA LEU A 148 -4.13 -6.48 -1.70
C LEU A 148 -2.97 -7.35 -2.20
N GLU A 149 -1.81 -7.24 -1.56
CA GLU A 149 -0.69 -8.15 -1.78
C GLU A 149 -0.88 -9.43 -0.96
N HIS A 150 -0.95 -10.60 -1.61
CA HIS A 150 -1.12 -11.90 -0.96
C HIS A 150 -0.33 -13.01 -1.67
N THR A 151 -0.41 -14.24 -1.15
CA THR A 151 0.23 -15.42 -1.74
C THR A 151 -0.79 -16.27 -2.51
N PRO A 152 -0.36 -17.29 -3.28
CA PRO A 152 -1.28 -18.24 -3.93
C PRO A 152 -2.19 -19.04 -2.98
N ARG A 153 -2.04 -18.91 -1.65
CA ARG A 153 -2.93 -19.56 -0.66
C ARG A 153 -4.28 -18.85 -0.50
N ASN A 154 -4.40 -17.60 -0.96
CA ASN A 154 -5.63 -16.81 -0.89
C ASN A 154 -6.24 -16.65 -2.30
N ASP A 155 -7.57 -16.68 -2.39
CA ASP A 155 -8.33 -16.39 -3.62
C ASP A 155 -9.50 -15.45 -3.30
N TYR A 156 -9.57 -14.33 -4.01
CA TYR A 156 -10.54 -13.27 -3.78
C TYR A 156 -11.50 -13.06 -4.96
N LYS A 157 -11.46 -13.92 -6.00
CA LYS A 157 -12.29 -13.73 -7.22
C LYS A 157 -13.79 -13.66 -6.98
N THR A 158 -14.26 -14.21 -5.87
CA THR A 158 -15.67 -14.22 -5.47
C THR A 158 -16.02 -13.10 -4.48
N PHE A 159 -15.06 -12.27 -4.07
CA PHE A 159 -15.30 -11.17 -3.16
C PHE A 159 -15.95 -10.01 -3.91
N GLU A 160 -16.80 -9.28 -3.20
CA GLU A 160 -17.39 -8.04 -3.71
C GLU A 160 -16.29 -7.05 -4.11
N GLY A 161 -16.50 -6.36 -5.22
CA GLY A 161 -15.58 -5.33 -5.72
C GLY A 161 -14.33 -5.90 -6.38
N TYR A 162 -14.12 -7.22 -6.39
CA TYR A 162 -12.99 -7.82 -7.10
C TYR A 162 -13.03 -7.46 -8.59
N SER A 163 -11.88 -7.00 -9.12
CA SER A 163 -11.72 -6.66 -10.54
C SER A 163 -10.78 -7.63 -11.25
N PHE A 164 -9.50 -7.66 -10.86
CA PHE A 164 -8.52 -8.58 -11.46
C PHE A 164 -7.35 -8.85 -10.51
N GLN A 165 -6.46 -9.78 -10.90
CA GLN A 165 -5.20 -10.01 -10.20
C GLN A 165 -3.99 -10.07 -11.13
N ARG A 166 -2.80 -9.90 -10.57
CA ARG A 166 -1.51 -10.09 -11.25
C ARG A 166 -0.56 -10.89 -10.39
N ASN A 167 0.09 -11.87 -11.01
CA ASN A 167 0.97 -12.82 -10.33
C ASN A 167 2.43 -12.58 -10.75
N TYR A 168 3.30 -12.45 -9.75
CA TYR A 168 4.74 -12.27 -9.85
C TYR A 168 5.46 -13.37 -9.04
N GLY A 169 5.06 -14.63 -9.24
CA GLY A 169 5.60 -15.81 -8.56
C GLY A 169 4.90 -16.09 -7.24
N ALA A 170 5.60 -15.84 -6.12
CA ALA A 170 5.02 -16.00 -4.78
C ALA A 170 4.16 -14.80 -4.36
N THR A 171 4.24 -13.68 -5.09
CA THR A 171 3.46 -12.47 -4.84
C THR A 171 2.36 -12.31 -5.86
N ILE A 172 1.12 -12.19 -5.37
CA ILE A 172 -0.07 -11.85 -6.14
C ILE A 172 -0.60 -10.52 -5.62
N PHE A 173 -0.97 -9.62 -6.52
CA PHE A 173 -1.77 -8.45 -6.22
C PHE A 173 -3.18 -8.67 -6.73
N SER A 174 -4.17 -8.63 -5.85
CA SER A 174 -5.60 -8.56 -6.22
C SER A 174 -6.08 -7.13 -6.14
N PHE A 175 -6.81 -6.69 -7.16
CA PHE A 175 -7.33 -5.34 -7.33
C PHE A 175 -8.84 -5.35 -7.13
N PHE A 176 -9.33 -4.36 -6.39
CA PHE A 176 -10.74 -4.13 -6.10
C PHE A 176 -11.14 -2.71 -6.48
N GLU A 177 -12.36 -2.54 -6.95
CA GLU A 177 -12.97 -1.27 -7.37
C GLU A 177 -14.14 -0.92 -6.44
N CYS A 178 -14.60 0.34 -6.48
CA CYS A 178 -15.81 0.74 -5.78
C CYS A 178 -17.07 0.07 -6.37
N ILE A 179 -18.13 -0.04 -5.57
CA ILE A 179 -19.43 -0.61 -5.96
C ILE A 179 -20.54 0.40 -5.75
#